data_AF-G4TWP0-F1
#
_entry.id   AF-G4TWP0-F1
#
_cell.length_a   1.000
_cell.length_b   1.000
_cell.length_c   1.000
_cell.angle_alpha   90.00
_cell.angle_beta   90.00
_cell.angle_gamma   90.00
#
_symmetry.space_group_name_H-M   'P 1'
#
loop_
_entity.id
_entity.type
_entity.pdbx_description
1 polymer ?
#
loop_
_entity_poly.entity_id
_entity_poly.type
_entity_poly.pdbx_seq_one_letter_code
_entity_poly.pdbx_strand_id
1 'polypeptide(L)'
;MRYSFVAAILSTAALLVSAAPIELDGTHMNNLKARHNPPPSHTRAFLHAEAKHDEHAGKAEWHSNKADQHISAQRSAMDRAETRPNSVKHYNQLMQEAVHHGRQADHHIDRADHHSRKAAEYKEDMRYHGSKIGIHVPRSIDELD
;
A
#
# COMPACT_ATOMS: atom_id res chain seq x y z
N MET A 1 46.12 48.55 20.67
CA MET A 1 45.63 49.74 21.41
C MET A 1 44.33 49.29 22.08
N ARG A 2 44.31 49.08 23.42
CA ARG A 2 43.90 50.06 24.46
C ARG A 2 42.42 50.47 24.27
N TYR A 3 41.45 50.33 25.18
CA TYR A 3 41.41 50.35 26.66
C TYR A 3 40.15 49.65 27.21
N SER A 4 40.24 49.14 28.45
CA SER A 4 39.12 48.85 29.35
C SER A 4 38.71 50.12 30.13
N PHE A 5 37.41 50.27 30.44
CA PHE A 5 36.84 51.07 31.56
C PHE A 5 35.50 50.38 31.94
N VAL A 6 35.40 49.61 33.02
CA VAL A 6 35.10 49.96 34.44
C VAL A 6 33.77 50.73 34.67
N ALA A 7 32.78 49.95 35.08
CA ALA A 7 31.71 50.09 36.11
C ALA A 7 31.25 51.45 36.70
N ALA A 8 29.92 51.56 36.87
CA ALA A 8 29.16 52.01 38.08
C ALA A 8 27.65 51.77 37.80
N ILE A 9 26.92 50.82 38.40
CA ILE A 9 26.22 50.73 39.71
C ILE A 9 25.30 51.92 40.08
N LEU A 10 23.97 51.66 40.16
CA LEU A 10 23.01 51.92 41.27
C LEU A 10 21.56 51.86 40.68
N SER A 11 20.72 50.85 40.93
CA SER A 11 19.98 50.42 42.13
C SER A 11 18.71 51.22 42.43
N THR A 12 17.54 50.56 42.33
CA THR A 12 16.27 50.64 43.12
C THR A 12 15.12 50.14 42.22
N ALA A 13 14.08 49.44 42.64
CA ALA A 13 13.69 48.76 43.86
C ALA A 13 12.49 47.86 43.49
N ALA A 14 12.27 46.83 44.29
CA ALA A 14 11.22 45.84 44.13
C ALA A 14 9.79 46.44 44.16
N LEU A 15 8.91 45.90 43.31
CA LEU A 15 7.48 45.85 43.57
C LEU A 15 6.98 44.41 43.34
N LEU A 16 6.77 43.73 44.46
CA LEU A 16 6.07 42.45 44.58
C LEU A 16 4.62 42.62 44.12
N VAL A 17 4.27 42.00 42.99
CA VAL A 17 2.88 41.64 42.71
C VAL A 17 2.76 40.15 42.94
N SER A 18 2.15 39.82 44.06
CA SER A 18 1.58 38.50 44.33
C SER A 18 0.56 38.17 43.24
N ALA A 19 0.92 37.25 42.35
CA ALA A 19 -0.04 36.53 41.52
C ALA A 19 0.06 35.06 41.95
N ALA A 20 -1.05 34.54 42.48
CA ALA A 20 -1.20 33.18 42.95
C ALA A 20 -0.71 32.14 41.91
N PRO A 21 -0.22 30.96 42.34
CA PRO A 21 0.02 29.88 41.40
C PRO A 21 -1.30 29.58 40.68
N ILE A 22 -1.29 29.69 39.35
CA ILE A 22 -2.37 29.18 38.53
C ILE A 22 -2.34 27.66 38.72
N GLU A 23 -3.21 27.16 39.59
CA GLU A 23 -3.54 25.74 39.63
C GLU A 23 -4.21 25.41 38.29
N LEU A 24 -3.42 24.88 37.35
CA LEU A 24 -3.91 24.22 36.15
C LEU A 24 -4.68 22.99 36.62
N ASP A 25 -5.98 23.18 36.86
CA ASP A 25 -6.96 22.15 37.15
C ASP A 25 -6.76 20.99 36.15
N GLY A 26 -6.37 19.83 36.70
CA GLY A 26 -6.08 18.60 35.97
C GLY A 26 -7.28 18.08 35.16
N THR A 27 -8.49 18.64 35.34
CA THR A 27 -9.65 18.33 34.51
C THR A 27 -9.60 18.98 33.12
N HIS A 28 -8.95 20.15 32.94
CA HIS A 28 -8.87 20.81 31.64
C HIS A 28 -7.83 20.16 30.70
N MET A 29 -6.78 19.55 31.27
CA MET A 29 -5.78 18.76 30.55
C MET A 29 -6.32 17.40 30.07
N ASN A 30 -7.37 16.87 30.70
CA ASN A 30 -7.99 15.60 30.29
C ASN A 30 -8.90 15.75 29.06
N ASN A 31 -9.48 16.93 28.84
CA ASN A 31 -10.33 17.18 27.65
C ASN A 31 -9.53 17.45 26.36
N LEU A 32 -8.25 17.80 26.47
CA LEU A 32 -7.31 17.89 25.33
C LEU A 32 -6.69 16.54 24.96
N LYS A 33 -6.69 15.57 25.88
CA LYS A 33 -6.21 14.20 25.65
C LYS A 33 -7.31 13.23 25.18
N ALA A 34 -8.57 13.65 25.24
CA ALA A 34 -9.74 12.83 24.86
C ALA A 34 -10.15 12.96 23.38
N ARG A 35 -9.40 13.71 22.56
CA ARG A 35 -9.57 13.76 21.11
C ARG A 35 -8.34 13.11 20.46
N HIS A 36 -8.55 12.02 19.74
CA HIS A 36 -7.54 11.21 19.05
C HIS A 36 -6.87 10.09 19.88
N ASN A 37 -7.68 9.12 20.32
CA ASN A 37 -7.28 7.75 20.03
C ASN A 37 -7.72 7.47 18.58
N PRO A 38 -6.85 7.59 17.56
CA PRO A 38 -7.21 7.16 16.23
C PRO A 38 -7.60 5.67 16.31
N PRO A 39 -8.69 5.25 15.65
CA PRO A 39 -8.95 3.82 15.43
C PRO A 39 -7.67 3.23 14.79
N PRO A 40 -7.32 1.95 15.06
CA PRO A 40 -5.93 1.42 15.06
C PRO A 40 -4.99 2.27 14.23
N SER A 41 -4.12 3.05 14.90
CA SER A 41 -3.44 4.26 14.39
C SER A 41 -3.30 4.30 12.87
N HIS A 42 -3.57 5.44 12.22
CA HIS A 42 -3.42 5.57 10.76
C HIS A 42 -2.09 5.02 10.23
N THR A 43 -1.01 5.03 11.02
CA THR A 43 0.24 4.30 10.77
C THR A 43 0.03 2.77 10.65
N ARG A 44 -0.61 2.12 11.61
CA ARG A 44 -0.93 0.69 11.54
C ARG A 44 -1.86 0.37 10.37
N ALA A 45 -2.84 1.23 10.10
CA ALA A 45 -3.74 1.04 8.96
C ALA A 45 -3.01 1.20 7.62
N PHE A 46 -2.10 2.17 7.51
CA PHE A 46 -1.21 2.34 6.36
C PHE A 46 -0.34 1.10 6.12
N LEU A 47 0.38 0.63 7.15
CA LEU A 47 1.25 -0.55 7.05
C LEU A 47 0.47 -1.82 6.72
N HIS A 48 -0.76 -1.96 7.22
CA HIS A 48 -1.64 -3.07 6.86
C HIS A 48 -2.08 -2.98 5.40
N ALA A 49 -2.47 -1.80 4.93
CA ALA A 49 -2.85 -1.58 3.53
C ALA A 49 -1.67 -1.84 2.58
N GLU A 50 -0.47 -1.38 2.94
CA GLU A 50 0.77 -1.65 2.20
C GLU A 50 1.05 -3.16 2.09
N ALA A 51 1.04 -3.88 3.21
CA ALA A 51 1.23 -5.33 3.20
C ALA A 51 0.18 -6.06 2.35
N LYS A 52 -1.07 -5.60 2.36
CA LYS A 52 -2.16 -6.19 1.57
C LYS A 52 -2.09 -5.83 0.09
N HIS A 53 -1.68 -4.62 -0.25
CA HIS A 53 -1.36 -4.22 -1.61
C HIS A 53 -0.30 -5.16 -2.19
N ASP A 54 0.82 -5.34 -1.50
CA ASP A 54 1.93 -6.17 -1.97
C ASP A 54 1.55 -7.65 -2.09
N GLU A 55 0.80 -8.18 -1.11
CA GLU A 55 0.26 -9.54 -1.16
C GLU A 55 -0.59 -9.76 -2.42
N HIS A 56 -1.48 -8.81 -2.73
CA HIS A 56 -2.36 -8.91 -3.89
C HIS A 56 -1.64 -8.65 -5.21
N ALA A 57 -0.72 -7.69 -5.27
CA ALA A 57 0.11 -7.44 -6.44
C ALA A 57 0.95 -8.69 -6.79
N GLY A 58 1.60 -9.31 -5.80
CA GLY A 58 2.36 -10.54 -6.00
C GLY A 58 1.47 -11.72 -6.44
N LYS A 59 0.25 -11.84 -5.91
CA LYS A 59 -0.72 -12.85 -6.39
C LYS A 59 -1.17 -12.59 -7.82
N ALA A 60 -1.38 -11.34 -8.20
CA ALA A 60 -1.75 -10.98 -9.56
C ALA A 60 -0.65 -11.38 -10.54
N GLU A 61 0.61 -11.03 -10.24
CA GLU A 61 1.78 -11.44 -11.02
C GLU A 61 1.91 -12.96 -11.13
N TRP A 62 1.78 -13.67 -10.02
CA TRP A 62 1.84 -15.13 -10.01
C TRP A 62 0.78 -15.76 -10.92
N HIS A 63 -0.44 -15.24 -10.87
CA HIS A 63 -1.53 -15.71 -11.73
C HIS A 63 -1.30 -15.36 -13.20
N SER A 64 -0.80 -14.17 -13.53
CA SER A 64 -0.42 -13.81 -14.91
C SER A 64 0.64 -14.77 -15.46
N ASN A 65 1.69 -15.05 -14.68
CA ASN A 65 2.72 -16.02 -15.06
C ASN A 65 2.16 -17.44 -15.27
N LYS A 66 1.15 -17.83 -14.48
CA LYS A 66 0.45 -19.11 -14.66
C LYS A 66 -0.40 -19.14 -15.91
N ALA A 67 -1.08 -18.04 -16.24
CA ALA A 67 -1.81 -17.91 -17.48
C ALA A 67 -0.88 -18.08 -18.68
N ASP A 68 0.29 -17.43 -18.69
CA ASP A 68 1.28 -17.54 -19.77
C ASP A 68 1.81 -18.96 -19.96
N GLN A 69 2.05 -19.68 -18.85
CA GLN A 69 2.42 -21.10 -18.89
C GLN A 69 1.34 -21.94 -19.58
N HIS A 70 0.08 -21.70 -19.25
CA HIS A 70 -1.04 -22.42 -19.85
C HIS A 70 -1.29 -22.03 -21.31
N ILE A 71 -1.15 -20.76 -21.68
CA ILE A 71 -1.21 -20.31 -23.08
C ILE A 71 -0.11 -21.00 -23.89
N SER A 72 1.10 -21.07 -23.36
CA SER A 72 2.23 -21.74 -24.02
C SER A 72 1.98 -23.24 -24.19
N ALA A 73 1.43 -23.90 -23.17
CA ALA A 73 1.08 -25.32 -23.24
C ALA A 73 -0.07 -25.59 -24.23
N GLN A 74 -1.09 -24.72 -24.26
CA GLN A 74 -2.16 -24.77 -25.25
C GLN A 74 -1.61 -24.68 -26.67
N ARG A 75 -0.75 -23.70 -26.95
CA ARG A 75 -0.11 -23.54 -28.26
C ARG A 75 0.69 -24.78 -28.64
N SER A 76 1.50 -25.31 -27.72
CA SER A 76 2.26 -26.54 -27.96
C SER A 76 1.38 -27.75 -28.27
N ALA A 77 0.21 -27.89 -27.62
CA ALA A 77 -0.74 -28.96 -27.93
C ALA A 77 -1.36 -28.78 -29.33
N MET A 78 -1.71 -27.55 -29.72
CA MET A 78 -2.22 -27.25 -31.06
C MET A 78 -1.16 -27.51 -32.14
N ASP A 79 0.08 -27.05 -31.94
CA ASP A 79 1.19 -27.28 -32.88
C ASP A 79 1.45 -28.78 -33.09
N ARG A 80 1.40 -29.58 -32.01
CA ARG A 80 1.52 -31.04 -32.09
C ARG A 80 0.34 -31.68 -32.83
N ALA A 81 -0.87 -31.16 -32.63
CA ALA A 81 -2.06 -31.67 -33.30
C ALA A 81 -2.01 -31.41 -34.81
N GLU A 82 -1.47 -30.26 -35.22
CA GLU A 82 -1.31 -29.88 -36.62
C GLU A 82 -0.20 -30.67 -37.30
N THR A 83 0.96 -30.82 -36.64
CA THR A 83 2.17 -31.30 -37.32
C THR A 83 2.44 -32.80 -37.15
N ARG A 84 1.98 -33.43 -36.06
CA ARG A 84 2.40 -34.80 -35.69
C ARG A 84 1.30 -35.66 -35.05
N PRO A 85 0.08 -35.74 -35.63
CA PRO A 85 -0.91 -36.68 -35.13
C PRO A 85 -0.55 -38.12 -35.56
N ASN A 86 -0.40 -39.00 -34.57
CA ASN A 86 -0.12 -40.43 -34.82
C ASN A 86 -1.40 -41.24 -35.10
N SER A 87 -2.58 -40.65 -34.88
CA SER A 87 -3.91 -41.19 -35.17
C SER A 87 -4.98 -40.11 -34.96
N VAL A 88 -6.20 -40.33 -35.45
CA VAL A 88 -7.37 -39.48 -35.14
C VAL A 88 -7.61 -39.40 -33.62
N LYS A 89 -7.43 -40.51 -32.90
CA LYS A 89 -7.53 -40.52 -31.44
C LYS A 89 -6.48 -39.62 -30.78
N HIS A 90 -5.24 -39.66 -31.25
CA HIS A 90 -4.16 -38.81 -30.74
C HIS A 90 -4.44 -37.33 -31.03
N TYR A 91 -4.91 -37.00 -32.24
CA TYR A 91 -5.35 -35.63 -32.57
C TYR A 91 -6.42 -35.12 -31.60
N ASN A 92 -7.48 -35.90 -31.37
CA ASN A 92 -8.55 -35.52 -30.45
C ASN A 92 -8.04 -35.33 -29.01
N GLN A 93 -7.09 -36.15 -28.57
CA GLN A 93 -6.46 -35.99 -27.25
C GLN A 93 -5.69 -34.67 -27.14
N LEU A 94 -4.89 -34.32 -28.15
CA LEU A 94 -4.16 -33.05 -28.18
C LEU A 94 -5.09 -31.84 -28.21
N MET A 95 -6.21 -31.93 -28.95
CA MET A 95 -7.22 -30.87 -28.94
C MET A 95 -7.91 -30.73 -27.58
N GLN A 96 -8.18 -31.83 -26.87
CA GLN A 96 -8.69 -31.77 -25.50
C GLN A 96 -7.69 -31.17 -24.52
N GLU A 97 -6.39 -31.50 -24.67
CA GLU A 97 -5.30 -30.90 -23.90
C GLU A 97 -5.21 -29.38 -24.14
N ALA A 98 -5.29 -28.95 -25.41
CA ALA A 98 -5.31 -27.53 -25.76
C ALA A 98 -6.51 -26.80 -25.14
N VAL A 99 -7.72 -27.37 -25.22
CA VAL A 99 -8.92 -26.79 -24.60
C VAL A 99 -8.78 -26.72 -23.08
N HIS A 100 -8.22 -27.75 -22.44
CA HIS A 100 -7.99 -27.76 -21.01
C HIS A 100 -7.06 -26.61 -20.60
N HIS A 101 -5.93 -26.45 -21.29
CA HIS A 101 -4.99 -25.37 -21.01
C HIS A 101 -5.56 -23.98 -21.31
N GLY A 102 -6.37 -23.82 -22.35
CA GLY A 102 -7.08 -22.55 -22.60
C GLY A 102 -7.98 -22.16 -21.43
N ARG A 103 -8.77 -23.10 -20.89
CA ARG A 103 -9.62 -22.82 -19.72
C ARG A 103 -8.81 -22.50 -18.46
N GLN A 104 -7.65 -23.14 -18.26
CA GLN A 104 -6.77 -22.83 -17.14
C GLN A 104 -6.12 -21.44 -17.29
N ALA A 105 -5.76 -21.04 -18.51
CA ALA A 105 -5.27 -19.70 -18.80
C ALA A 105 -6.33 -18.65 -18.47
N ASP A 106 -7.55 -18.82 -18.98
CA ASP A 106 -8.68 -17.91 -18.70
C ASP A 106 -8.93 -17.78 -17.20
N HIS A 107 -8.97 -18.91 -16.48
CA HIS A 107 -9.13 -18.91 -15.02
C HIS A 107 -8.03 -18.08 -14.33
N HIS A 108 -6.78 -18.23 -14.75
CA HIS A 108 -5.67 -17.48 -14.16
C HIS A 108 -5.67 -15.99 -14.54
N ILE A 109 -6.13 -15.64 -15.74
CA ILE A 109 -6.34 -14.24 -16.15
C ILE A 109 -7.38 -13.59 -15.24
N ASP A 110 -8.54 -14.24 -15.03
CA ASP A 110 -9.59 -13.72 -14.14
C ASP A 110 -9.09 -13.53 -12.70
N ARG A 111 -8.25 -14.47 -12.23
CA ARG A 111 -7.65 -14.38 -10.89
C ARG A 111 -6.60 -13.27 -10.79
N ALA A 112 -5.80 -13.07 -11.84
CA ALA A 112 -4.84 -11.98 -11.90
C ALA A 112 -5.55 -10.63 -11.84
N ASP A 113 -6.58 -10.43 -12.67
CA ASP A 113 -7.41 -9.23 -12.71
C ASP A 113 -8.12 -8.97 -11.37
N HIS A 114 -8.70 -10.01 -10.74
CA HIS A 114 -9.25 -9.89 -9.38
C HIS A 114 -8.23 -9.36 -8.37
N HIS A 115 -7.01 -9.91 -8.37
CA HIS A 115 -5.97 -9.52 -7.44
C HIS A 115 -5.37 -8.13 -7.77
N SER A 116 -5.28 -7.75 -9.04
CA SER A 116 -4.90 -6.39 -9.45
C SER A 116 -5.90 -5.35 -8.93
N ARG A 117 -7.21 -5.61 -9.05
CA ARG A 117 -8.24 -4.72 -8.48
C ARG A 117 -8.12 -4.61 -6.95
N LYS A 118 -7.89 -5.72 -6.25
CA LYS A 118 -7.67 -5.71 -4.80
C LYS A 118 -6.41 -4.93 -4.40
N ALA A 119 -5.33 -5.07 -5.15
CA ALA A 119 -4.12 -4.26 -4.93
C ALA A 119 -4.43 -2.77 -5.09
N ALA A 120 -5.17 -2.38 -6.14
CA ALA A 120 -5.57 -0.99 -6.36
C ALA A 120 -6.45 -0.44 -5.22
N GLU A 121 -7.41 -1.23 -4.71
CA GLU A 121 -8.22 -0.85 -3.53
C GLU A 121 -7.31 -0.53 -2.32
N TYR A 122 -6.35 -1.40 -2.01
CA TYR A 122 -5.42 -1.16 -0.90
C TYR A 122 -4.45 0.00 -1.15
N LYS A 123 -4.11 0.30 -2.40
CA LYS A 123 -3.34 1.50 -2.76
C LYS A 123 -4.10 2.79 -2.44
N GLU A 124 -5.42 2.81 -2.63
CA GLU A 124 -6.26 3.94 -2.20
C GLU A 124 -6.30 4.08 -0.68
N ASP A 125 -6.38 2.96 0.05
CA ASP A 125 -6.30 2.97 1.52
C ASP A 125 -4.94 3.50 2.01
N MET A 126 -3.84 3.13 1.34
CA MET A 126 -2.51 3.68 1.60
C MET A 126 -2.48 5.19 1.37
N ARG A 127 -3.09 5.71 0.29
CA ARG A 127 -3.17 7.17 0.05
C ARG A 127 -3.93 7.88 1.15
N TYR A 128 -5.10 7.34 1.52
CA TYR A 128 -5.93 7.92 2.56
C TYR A 128 -5.17 7.97 3.90
N HIS A 129 -4.70 6.82 4.38
CA HIS A 129 -4.01 6.73 5.67
C HIS A 129 -2.65 7.42 5.66
N GLY A 130 -1.91 7.35 4.56
CA GLY A 130 -0.66 8.07 4.34
C GLY A 130 -0.83 9.57 4.53
N SER A 131 -1.85 10.17 3.90
CA SER A 131 -2.14 11.60 4.03
C SER A 131 -2.40 12.03 5.48
N LYS A 132 -3.00 11.16 6.30
CA LYS A 132 -3.30 11.44 7.72
C LYS A 132 -2.05 11.40 8.61
N ILE A 133 -0.98 10.77 8.15
CA ILE A 133 0.32 10.66 8.85
C ILE A 133 1.44 11.43 8.15
N GLY A 134 1.13 12.23 7.13
CA GLY A 134 2.11 13.05 6.41
C GLY A 134 2.94 12.30 5.35
N ILE A 135 2.52 11.10 4.94
CA ILE A 135 3.13 10.35 3.84
C ILE A 135 2.33 10.59 2.55
N HIS A 136 3.02 10.99 1.48
CA HIS A 136 2.42 11.12 0.16
C HIS A 136 2.65 9.85 -0.67
N VAL A 137 1.56 9.20 -1.08
CA VAL A 137 1.58 8.10 -2.05
C VAL A 137 1.15 8.66 -3.40
N PRO A 138 2.04 8.67 -4.42
CA PRO A 138 1.73 9.26 -5.72
C PRO A 138 0.71 8.42 -6.50
N ARG A 139 -0.01 9.08 -7.41
CA ARG A 139 -0.83 8.40 -8.42
C ARG A 139 0.09 7.75 -9.46
N SER A 140 -0.31 6.61 -10.00
CA SER A 140 0.38 6.07 -11.19
C SER A 140 0.06 6.90 -12.42
N ILE A 141 0.92 6.84 -13.43
CA ILE A 141 0.73 7.53 -14.71
C ILE A 141 -0.61 7.15 -15.33
N ASP A 142 -1.00 5.88 -15.23
CA ASP A 142 -2.29 5.35 -15.73
C ASP A 142 -3.53 5.95 -15.04
N GLU A 143 -3.35 6.71 -13.94
CA GLU A 143 -4.42 7.39 -13.19
C GLU A 143 -4.41 8.92 -13.37
N LEU A 144 -3.56 9.45 -14.26
CA LEU A 144 -3.41 10.89 -14.51
C LEU A 144 -4.11 11.38 -15.80
N ASP A 145 -4.77 10.47 -16.53
CA ASP A 145 -5.61 10.74 -17.71
C ASP A 145 -7.11 10.77 -17.36
#